data_AF-A0A3C1V0C4-F1
#
_entry.id   AF-A0A3C1V0C4-F1
#
_cell.length_a   1.000
_cell.length_b   1.000
_cell.length_c   1.000
_cell.angle_alpha   90.00
_cell.angle_beta   90.00
_cell.angle_gamma   90.00
#
_symmetry.space_group_name_H-M   'P 1'
#
loop_
_entity.id
_entity.type
_entity.pdbx_description
1 polymer ?
#
loop_
_entity_poly.entity_id
_entity_poly.type
_entity_poly.pdbx_seq_one_letter_code
_entity_poly.pdbx_strand_id
1 'polypeptide(L)'
;MPSSDTPTLTDIDQLAIDTIRTLSMDAVEAAKSGHPGTPMALAPVAYTVWKDFLRYNPLDPTWPNRDRFVLSCGHASMLLYSLIHLAGIRQGSPNTEANKLPAVSLDDIRAFRQLDSVCAGHPEHHLAVGVETTTGPLGQGCANSVGMAISSRWLGAQYNRPDATLFDFDTYVLCSDGDLMEGVASESASLAGHLQLANLCWIYDDNKITIEGETDLA
;
A
#
# COMPACT_ATOMS: atom_id res chain seq x y z
N MET A 1 -19.85 14.13 22.66
CA MET A 1 -18.90 13.04 22.92
C MET A 1 -19.12 12.03 21.80
N PRO A 2 -18.17 11.81 20.87
CA PRO A 2 -18.27 10.62 20.03
C PRO A 2 -18.07 9.41 20.95
N SER A 3 -18.93 8.40 20.85
CA SER A 3 -18.80 7.15 21.60
C SER A 3 -17.46 6.49 21.27
N SER A 4 -16.77 6.05 22.31
CA SER A 4 -15.49 5.33 22.24
C SER A 4 -15.70 3.85 21.89
N ASP A 5 -16.45 3.57 20.82
CA ASP A 5 -16.58 2.22 20.31
C ASP A 5 -15.35 1.91 19.45
N THR A 6 -14.23 1.64 20.11
CA THR A 6 -13.08 1.04 19.44
C THR A 6 -13.55 -0.31 18.89
N PRO A 7 -13.55 -0.53 17.57
CA PRO A 7 -13.96 -1.82 17.03
C PRO A 7 -13.05 -2.90 17.61
N THR A 8 -13.63 -3.85 18.34
CA THR A 8 -12.91 -5.02 18.84
C THR A 8 -12.57 -5.94 17.68
N LEU A 9 -11.28 -6.27 17.53
CA LEU A 9 -10.82 -7.31 16.61
C LEU A 9 -11.53 -8.63 16.92
N THR A 10 -12.12 -9.22 15.90
CA THR A 10 -12.73 -10.55 15.97
C THR A 10 -11.70 -11.64 15.72
N ASP A 11 -12.04 -12.90 16.04
CA ASP A 11 -11.17 -14.04 15.77
C ASP A 11 -10.82 -14.17 14.28
N ILE A 12 -11.75 -13.83 13.38
CA ILE A 12 -11.49 -13.86 11.93
C ILE A 12 -10.60 -12.72 11.48
N ASP A 13 -10.68 -11.55 12.12
CA ASP A 13 -9.77 -10.43 11.86
C ASP A 13 -8.34 -10.81 12.26
N GLN A 14 -8.19 -11.40 13.45
CA GLN A 14 -6.89 -11.88 13.94
C GLN A 14 -6.32 -12.96 13.03
N LEU A 15 -7.15 -13.92 12.58
CA LEU A 15 -6.72 -14.95 11.64
C LEU A 15 -6.28 -14.36 10.29
N ALA A 16 -6.98 -13.36 9.77
CA ALA A 16 -6.61 -12.69 8.53
C ALA A 16 -5.27 -11.94 8.67
N ILE A 17 -5.07 -11.23 9.78
CA ILE A 17 -3.80 -10.58 10.11
C ILE A 17 -2.67 -11.60 10.18
N ASP A 18 -2.87 -12.72 10.88
CA ASP A 18 -1.86 -13.77 10.98
C ASP A 18 -1.63 -14.47 9.64
N THR A 19 -2.64 -14.55 8.77
CA THR A 19 -2.47 -15.04 7.40
C THR A 19 -1.57 -14.11 6.58
N ILE A 20 -1.70 -12.79 6.71
CA ILE A 20 -0.79 -11.83 6.07
C ILE A 20 0.65 -12.03 6.57
N ARG A 21 0.81 -12.22 7.89
CA ARG A 21 2.13 -12.48 8.50
C ARG A 21 2.74 -13.77 7.97
N THR A 22 1.99 -14.87 7.97
CA THR A 22 2.49 -16.19 7.53
C THR A 22 2.82 -16.21 6.05
N LEU A 23 1.96 -15.67 5.17
CA LEU A 23 2.27 -15.53 3.75
C LEU A 23 3.57 -14.76 3.53
N SER A 24 3.76 -13.67 4.29
CA SER A 24 4.96 -12.83 4.15
C SER A 24 6.24 -13.54 4.62
N MET A 25 6.23 -14.14 5.80
CA MET A 25 7.43 -14.81 6.34
C MET A 25 7.77 -16.09 5.58
N ASP A 26 6.78 -16.89 5.18
CA ASP A 26 6.99 -18.14 4.46
C ASP A 26 7.59 -17.89 3.06
N ALA A 27 7.12 -16.85 2.36
CA ALA A 27 7.65 -16.48 1.05
C ALA A 27 9.09 -15.95 1.13
N VAL A 28 9.40 -15.13 2.15
CA VAL A 28 10.75 -14.64 2.40
C VAL A 28 11.70 -15.81 2.71
N GLU A 29 11.27 -16.75 3.54
CA GLU A 29 12.04 -17.96 3.88
C GLU A 29 12.27 -18.84 2.64
N ALA A 30 11.22 -19.10 1.85
CA ALA A 30 11.30 -19.88 0.63
C ALA A 30 12.28 -19.27 -0.39
N ALA A 31 12.27 -17.94 -0.53
CA ALA A 31 13.18 -17.21 -1.40
C ALA A 31 14.61 -17.10 -0.84
N LYS A 32 14.81 -17.37 0.46
CA LYS A 32 16.05 -17.08 1.21
C LYS A 32 16.53 -15.64 1.03
N SER A 33 15.56 -14.72 0.86
CA SER A 33 15.79 -13.33 0.49
C SER A 33 14.53 -12.52 0.80
N GLY A 34 14.69 -11.34 1.39
CA GLY A 34 13.60 -10.42 1.66
C GLY A 34 13.61 -9.89 3.10
N HIS A 35 12.54 -9.17 3.46
CA HIS A 35 12.44 -8.45 4.72
C HIS A 35 11.17 -8.88 5.47
N PRO A 36 11.26 -9.77 6.47
CA PRO A 36 10.08 -10.29 7.16
C PRO A 36 9.58 -9.37 8.28
N GLY A 37 10.46 -8.56 8.89
CA GLY A 37 10.15 -7.76 10.08
C GLY A 37 9.01 -6.75 9.87
N THR A 38 9.17 -5.83 8.91
CA THR A 38 8.16 -4.81 8.61
C THR A 38 6.80 -5.40 8.19
N PRO A 39 6.72 -6.42 7.30
CA PRO A 39 5.45 -7.10 7.04
C PRO A 39 4.76 -7.67 8.28
N MET A 40 5.52 -8.29 9.20
CA MET A 40 4.95 -8.86 10.41
C MET A 40 4.38 -7.78 11.34
N ALA A 41 5.08 -6.66 11.48
CA ALA A 41 4.71 -5.54 12.32
C ALA A 41 3.48 -4.78 11.77
N LEU A 42 3.48 -4.48 10.47
CA LEU A 42 2.45 -3.65 9.84
C LEU A 42 1.22 -4.44 9.37
N ALA A 43 1.19 -5.77 9.46
CA ALA A 43 0.04 -6.57 9.07
C ALA A 43 -1.31 -6.09 9.69
N PRO A 44 -1.41 -5.79 11.02
CA PRO A 44 -2.66 -5.26 11.59
C PRO A 44 -3.07 -3.91 11.00
N VAL A 45 -2.11 -3.00 10.80
CA VAL A 45 -2.34 -1.66 10.24
C VAL A 45 -2.82 -1.77 8.81
N ALA A 46 -2.09 -2.53 7.98
CA ALA A 46 -2.39 -2.68 6.58
C ALA A 46 -3.71 -3.42 6.36
N TYR A 47 -4.00 -4.44 7.17
CA TYR A 47 -5.30 -5.11 7.21
C TYR A 47 -6.43 -4.12 7.50
N THR A 48 -6.29 -3.30 8.54
CA THR A 48 -7.29 -2.30 8.92
C THR A 48 -7.53 -1.30 7.79
N VAL A 49 -6.46 -0.75 7.20
CA VAL A 49 -6.58 0.16 6.06
C VAL A 49 -7.30 -0.50 4.89
N TRP A 50 -6.88 -1.69 4.47
CA TRP A 50 -7.45 -2.38 3.30
C TRP A 50 -8.87 -2.91 3.51
N LYS A 51 -9.26 -3.21 4.74
CA LYS A 51 -10.58 -3.72 5.06
C LYS A 51 -11.58 -2.58 5.29
N ASP A 52 -11.21 -1.61 6.10
CA ASP A 52 -12.16 -0.67 6.70
C ASP A 52 -12.13 0.73 6.05
N PHE A 53 -11.01 1.12 5.43
CA PHE A 53 -10.82 2.50 4.94
C PHE A 53 -10.65 2.60 3.42
N LEU A 54 -9.92 1.67 2.80
CA LEU A 54 -9.56 1.74 1.39
C LEU A 54 -10.77 1.41 0.51
N ARG A 55 -11.17 2.35 -0.32
CA ARG A 55 -12.28 2.18 -1.27
C ARG A 55 -11.75 1.70 -2.62
N TYR A 56 -11.83 0.40 -2.87
CA TYR A 56 -11.38 -0.21 -4.13
C TYR A 56 -12.32 -1.33 -4.58
N ASN A 57 -12.17 -1.76 -5.83
CA ASN A 57 -12.89 -2.91 -6.36
C ASN A 57 -11.87 -3.94 -6.85
N PRO A 58 -11.73 -5.10 -6.20
CA PRO A 58 -10.82 -6.16 -6.64
C PRO A 58 -11.09 -6.62 -8.08
N LEU A 59 -12.34 -6.54 -8.55
CA LEU A 59 -12.74 -6.93 -9.89
C LEU A 59 -12.58 -5.81 -10.92
N ASP A 60 -12.42 -4.55 -10.47
CA ASP A 60 -12.11 -3.39 -11.30
C ASP A 60 -10.95 -2.59 -10.70
N PRO A 61 -9.72 -3.12 -10.73
CA PRO A 61 -8.54 -2.40 -10.26
C PRO A 61 -8.23 -1.16 -11.11
N THR A 62 -8.86 -1.02 -12.28
CA THR A 62 -8.70 0.12 -13.17
C THR A 62 -9.68 1.26 -12.88
N TRP A 63 -10.60 1.08 -11.93
CA TRP A 63 -11.56 2.10 -11.52
C TRP A 63 -10.86 3.43 -11.23
N PRO A 64 -11.15 4.52 -11.98
CA PRO A 64 -10.42 5.77 -11.83
C PRO A 64 -10.57 6.45 -10.47
N ASN A 65 -11.68 6.24 -9.77
CA ASN A 65 -11.99 6.89 -8.49
C ASN A 65 -11.83 5.94 -7.27
N ARG A 66 -11.10 4.82 -7.43
CA ARG A 66 -10.65 4.03 -6.27
C ARG A 66 -9.65 4.83 -5.45
N ASP A 67 -9.55 4.56 -4.16
CA ASP A 67 -8.48 5.08 -3.31
C ASP A 67 -7.12 4.50 -3.71
N ARG A 68 -6.05 5.22 -3.38
CA ARG A 68 -4.68 4.81 -3.67
C ARG A 68 -4.02 4.31 -2.39
N PHE A 69 -3.33 3.19 -2.48
CA PHE A 69 -2.46 2.70 -1.41
C PHE A 69 -1.02 2.63 -1.91
N VAL A 70 -0.10 3.32 -1.22
CA VAL A 70 1.32 3.34 -1.53
C VAL A 70 2.12 2.73 -0.39
N LEU A 71 2.90 1.69 -0.68
CA LEU A 71 3.90 1.16 0.24
C LEU A 71 5.23 1.88 -0.01
N SER A 72 5.49 2.99 0.67
CA SER A 72 6.74 3.77 0.49
C SER A 72 7.96 3.00 0.98
N CYS A 73 7.81 2.30 2.11
CA CYS A 73 8.76 1.33 2.62
C CYS A 73 8.76 0.04 1.78
N GLY A 74 9.14 0.16 0.50
CA GLY A 74 9.00 -0.87 -0.52
C GLY A 74 9.74 -2.17 -0.21
N HIS A 75 10.68 -2.18 0.73
CA HIS A 75 11.36 -3.39 1.19
C HIS A 75 10.37 -4.39 1.81
N ALA A 76 9.24 -3.93 2.33
CA ALA A 76 8.15 -4.72 2.88
C ALA A 76 7.20 -5.29 1.79
N SER A 77 7.69 -5.50 0.57
CA SER A 77 6.91 -5.89 -0.61
C SER A 77 5.98 -7.07 -0.40
N MET A 78 6.38 -8.09 0.37
CA MET A 78 5.52 -9.23 0.68
C MET A 78 4.25 -8.88 1.47
N LEU A 79 4.25 -7.80 2.25
CA LEU A 79 3.03 -7.28 2.87
C LEU A 79 2.01 -6.91 1.79
N LEU A 80 2.45 -6.14 0.79
CA LEU A 80 1.61 -5.67 -0.31
C LEU A 80 1.13 -6.84 -1.18
N TYR A 81 2.01 -7.78 -1.53
CA TYR A 81 1.60 -8.95 -2.32
C TYR A 81 0.60 -9.84 -1.57
N SER A 82 0.78 -10.03 -0.25
CA SER A 82 -0.19 -10.75 0.59
C SER A 82 -1.55 -10.07 0.60
N LEU A 83 -1.58 -8.74 0.72
CA LEU A 83 -2.82 -7.96 0.68
C LEU A 83 -3.52 -8.06 -0.68
N ILE A 84 -2.78 -7.87 -1.79
CA ILE A 84 -3.31 -7.99 -3.16
C ILE A 84 -3.90 -9.39 -3.39
N HIS A 85 -3.20 -10.44 -2.94
CA HIS A 85 -3.65 -11.81 -3.05
C HIS A 85 -4.95 -12.05 -2.27
N LEU A 86 -4.96 -11.70 -0.98
CA LEU A 86 -6.11 -11.94 -0.10
C LEU A 86 -7.33 -11.08 -0.46
N ALA A 87 -7.10 -9.86 -0.93
CA ALA A 87 -8.16 -9.00 -1.45
C ALA A 87 -8.75 -9.51 -2.78
N GLY A 88 -8.10 -10.47 -3.44
CA GLY A 88 -8.58 -11.07 -4.68
C GLY A 88 -8.53 -10.13 -5.87
N ILE A 89 -7.56 -9.21 -5.90
CA ILE A 89 -7.37 -8.27 -7.00
C ILE A 89 -7.19 -9.05 -8.30
N ARG A 90 -7.92 -8.65 -9.35
CA ARG A 90 -7.84 -9.25 -10.69
C ARG A 90 -6.84 -8.50 -11.57
N GLN A 91 -6.43 -9.12 -12.67
CA GLN A 91 -5.62 -8.40 -13.67
C GLN A 91 -6.51 -7.54 -14.57
N GLY A 92 -6.02 -6.38 -15.00
CA GLY A 92 -6.67 -5.56 -16.02
C GLY A 92 -8.11 -5.09 -15.71
N SER A 93 -8.76 -4.51 -16.72
CA SER A 93 -10.11 -3.97 -16.61
C SER A 93 -11.19 -5.06 -16.61
N PRO A 94 -12.39 -4.77 -16.07
CA PRO A 94 -13.54 -5.67 -16.13
C PRO A 94 -13.84 -6.17 -17.54
N ASN A 95 -14.33 -7.41 -17.63
CA ASN A 95 -14.73 -8.06 -18.89
C ASN A 95 -13.58 -8.31 -19.90
N THR A 96 -12.32 -8.25 -19.45
CA THR A 96 -11.16 -8.67 -20.23
C THR A 96 -10.74 -10.11 -19.88
N GLU A 97 -10.03 -10.80 -20.77
CA GLU A 97 -9.51 -12.14 -20.47
C GLU A 97 -8.52 -12.12 -19.29
N ALA A 98 -7.72 -11.06 -19.17
CA ALA A 98 -6.81 -10.86 -18.04
C ALA A 98 -7.56 -10.86 -16.69
N ASN A 99 -8.75 -10.25 -16.63
CA ASN A 99 -9.53 -10.12 -15.39
C ASN A 99 -10.04 -11.44 -14.80
N LYS A 100 -9.96 -12.53 -15.56
CA LYS A 100 -10.21 -13.88 -15.03
C LYS A 100 -9.09 -14.37 -14.11
N LEU A 101 -7.89 -13.81 -14.27
CA LEU A 101 -6.70 -14.20 -13.52
C LEU A 101 -6.51 -13.29 -12.29
N PRO A 102 -6.00 -13.84 -11.17
CA PRO A 102 -5.59 -13.02 -10.04
C PRO A 102 -4.37 -12.17 -10.41
N ALA A 103 -4.28 -10.96 -9.85
CA ALA A 103 -3.11 -10.11 -9.97
C ALA A 103 -1.89 -10.71 -9.28
N VAL A 104 -2.12 -11.35 -8.13
CA VAL A 104 -1.13 -12.14 -7.39
C VAL A 104 -1.80 -13.45 -6.97
N SER A 105 -1.34 -14.56 -7.55
CA SER A 105 -1.75 -15.90 -7.13
C SER A 105 -0.88 -16.41 -5.97
N LEU A 106 -1.28 -17.52 -5.36
CA LEU A 106 -0.46 -18.18 -4.34
C LEU A 106 0.85 -18.74 -4.93
N ASP A 107 0.85 -19.12 -6.21
CA ASP A 107 2.07 -19.59 -6.88
C ASP A 107 3.04 -18.44 -7.14
N ASP A 108 2.54 -17.24 -7.42
CA ASP A 108 3.38 -16.03 -7.52
C ASP A 108 4.05 -15.71 -6.17
N ILE A 109 3.30 -15.83 -5.06
CA ILE A 109 3.84 -15.67 -3.70
C ILE A 109 4.93 -16.71 -3.41
N ARG A 110 4.71 -17.99 -3.79
CA ARG A 110 5.73 -19.04 -3.66
C ARG A 110 6.98 -18.75 -4.50
N ALA A 111 6.81 -18.03 -5.61
CA ALA A 111 7.88 -17.58 -6.49
C ALA A 111 8.41 -16.18 -6.13
N PHE A 112 8.24 -15.71 -4.90
CA PHE A 112 8.77 -14.41 -4.46
C PHE A 112 10.28 -14.28 -4.76
N ARG A 113 10.67 -13.13 -5.35
CA ARG A 113 12.05 -12.79 -5.75
C ARG A 113 12.69 -13.76 -6.76
N GLN A 114 11.91 -14.62 -7.39
CA GLN A 114 12.40 -15.47 -8.48
C GLN A 114 12.33 -14.73 -9.82
N LEU A 115 13.19 -15.12 -10.75
CA LEU A 115 13.17 -14.57 -12.11
C LEU A 115 11.78 -14.76 -12.73
N ASP A 116 11.30 -13.72 -13.43
CA ASP A 116 10.01 -13.67 -14.11
C ASP A 116 8.76 -13.73 -13.20
N SER A 117 8.93 -13.70 -11.87
CA SER A 117 7.82 -13.58 -10.93
C SER A 117 7.29 -12.15 -10.85
N VAL A 118 5.96 -12.00 -10.76
CA VAL A 118 5.32 -10.70 -10.48
C VAL A 118 5.55 -10.24 -9.03
N CYS A 119 5.88 -11.17 -8.12
CA CYS A 119 6.26 -10.88 -6.75
C CYS A 119 7.75 -10.54 -6.67
N ALA A 120 8.12 -9.38 -7.21
CA ALA A 120 9.48 -8.86 -7.24
C ALA A 120 10.02 -8.49 -5.86
N GLY A 121 11.33 -8.22 -5.75
CA GLY A 121 11.95 -7.89 -4.47
C GLY A 121 11.45 -6.59 -3.83
N HIS A 122 11.08 -5.63 -4.67
CA HIS A 122 10.39 -4.40 -4.32
C HIS A 122 9.18 -4.24 -5.27
N PRO A 123 8.13 -3.49 -4.90
CA PRO A 123 6.95 -3.33 -5.74
C PRO A 123 7.29 -2.65 -7.07
N GLU A 124 6.82 -3.22 -8.17
CA GLU A 124 6.99 -2.66 -9.50
C GLU A 124 5.61 -2.45 -10.15
N HIS A 125 5.25 -1.18 -10.41
CA HIS A 125 3.91 -0.80 -10.89
C HIS A 125 3.46 -1.53 -12.15
N HIS A 126 4.41 -1.81 -13.05
CA HIS A 126 4.12 -2.42 -14.35
C HIS A 126 4.05 -3.95 -14.30
N LEU A 127 4.51 -4.60 -13.22
CA LEU A 127 4.53 -6.06 -13.10
C LEU A 127 3.28 -6.61 -12.41
N ALA A 128 2.80 -5.96 -11.36
CA ALA A 128 1.68 -6.46 -10.56
C ALA A 128 0.56 -5.42 -10.43
N VAL A 129 -0.64 -5.79 -10.87
CA VAL A 129 -1.85 -4.97 -10.67
C VAL A 129 -2.15 -4.85 -9.17
N GLY A 130 -2.54 -3.64 -8.74
CA GLY A 130 -2.69 -3.31 -7.32
C GLY A 130 -1.43 -2.67 -6.71
N VAL A 131 -0.30 -2.66 -7.42
CA VAL A 131 0.86 -1.81 -7.09
C VAL A 131 0.66 -0.43 -7.74
N GLU A 132 0.37 0.59 -6.94
CA GLU A 132 0.07 1.94 -7.46
C GLU A 132 1.30 2.68 -8.00
N THR A 133 2.48 2.39 -7.47
CA THR A 133 3.74 3.00 -7.92
C THR A 133 4.92 2.10 -7.57
N THR A 134 6.01 2.19 -8.36
CA THR A 134 7.25 1.47 -8.06
C THR A 134 7.95 2.13 -6.87
N THR A 135 8.22 1.35 -5.82
CA THR A 135 8.92 1.80 -4.61
C THR A 135 10.11 0.89 -4.30
N GLY A 136 10.92 1.28 -3.32
CA GLY A 136 12.21 0.63 -3.02
C GLY A 136 13.26 1.69 -2.65
N PRO A 137 13.51 2.68 -3.53
CA PRO A 137 14.18 3.90 -3.13
C PRO A 137 13.32 4.67 -2.12
N LEU A 138 13.83 4.81 -0.89
CA LEU A 138 13.10 5.40 0.24
C LEU A 138 12.69 6.86 -0.05
N GLY A 139 11.58 7.29 0.52
CA GLY A 139 11.01 8.64 0.39
C GLY A 139 10.23 8.88 -0.92
N GLN A 140 10.50 8.12 -1.99
CA GLN A 140 9.84 8.32 -3.27
C GLN A 140 8.35 7.94 -3.27
N GLY A 141 7.96 6.90 -2.52
CA GLY A 141 6.55 6.54 -2.37
C GLY A 141 5.75 7.65 -1.68
N CYS A 142 6.33 8.26 -0.65
CA CYS A 142 5.80 9.45 0.00
C CYS A 142 5.63 10.59 -1.00
N ALA A 143 6.66 10.91 -1.79
CA ALA A 143 6.58 11.96 -2.82
C ALA A 143 5.49 11.69 -3.87
N ASN A 144 5.45 10.47 -4.41
CA ASN A 144 4.45 10.05 -5.40
C ASN A 144 3.01 10.19 -4.87
N SER A 145 2.80 9.87 -3.59
CA SER A 145 1.48 9.99 -2.95
C SER A 145 0.95 11.42 -2.90
N VAL A 146 1.84 12.42 -2.76
CA VAL A 146 1.46 13.84 -2.80
C VAL A 146 0.94 14.19 -4.20
N GLY A 147 1.62 13.73 -5.25
CA GLY A 147 1.15 13.87 -6.63
C GLY A 147 -0.22 13.21 -6.86
N MET A 148 -0.43 12.01 -6.32
CA MET A 148 -1.73 11.31 -6.39
C MET A 148 -2.84 12.12 -5.68
N ALA A 149 -2.58 12.64 -4.48
CA ALA A 149 -3.56 13.44 -3.74
C ALA A 149 -3.89 14.77 -4.46
N ILE A 150 -2.88 15.46 -5.01
CA ILE A 150 -3.06 16.64 -5.87
C ILE A 150 -3.94 16.29 -7.07
N SER A 151 -3.72 15.14 -7.71
CA SER A 151 -4.48 14.72 -8.89
C SER A 151 -5.97 14.52 -8.59
N SER A 152 -6.34 13.94 -7.44
CA SER A 152 -7.75 13.81 -7.01
C SER A 152 -8.43 15.17 -6.88
N ARG A 153 -7.78 16.12 -6.19
CA ARG A 153 -8.29 17.49 -6.01
C ARG A 153 -8.45 18.22 -7.34
N TRP A 154 -7.45 18.10 -8.22
CA TRP A 154 -7.49 18.71 -9.54
C TRP A 154 -8.63 18.12 -10.40
N LEU A 155 -8.73 16.79 -10.48
CA LEU A 155 -9.79 16.11 -11.21
C LEU A 155 -11.18 16.50 -10.68
N GLY A 156 -11.34 16.54 -9.36
CA GLY A 156 -12.58 16.97 -8.73
C GLY A 156 -12.95 18.42 -9.10
N ALA A 157 -11.99 19.34 -9.07
CA ALA A 157 -12.21 20.73 -9.44
C ALA A 157 -12.59 20.91 -10.92
N GLN A 158 -12.06 20.07 -11.82
CA GLN A 158 -12.35 20.17 -13.25
C GLN A 158 -13.69 19.52 -13.64
N TYR A 159 -13.97 18.34 -13.07
CA TYR A 159 -15.00 17.45 -13.58
C TYR A 159 -16.22 17.28 -12.67
N ASN A 160 -16.12 17.50 -11.35
CA ASN A 160 -17.28 17.41 -10.48
C ASN A 160 -18.30 18.52 -10.82
N ARG A 161 -19.58 18.21 -10.59
CA ARG A 161 -20.71 19.11 -10.73
C ARG A 161 -21.51 19.12 -9.42
N PRO A 162 -22.32 20.16 -9.15
CA PRO A 162 -23.10 20.23 -7.90
C PRO A 162 -23.99 19.01 -7.62
N ASP A 163 -24.41 18.31 -8.67
CA ASP A 163 -25.27 17.13 -8.64
C ASP A 163 -24.53 15.80 -8.92
N ALA A 164 -23.22 15.84 -9.17
CA ALA A 164 -22.44 14.65 -9.51
C ALA A 164 -20.96 14.79 -9.09
N THR A 165 -20.55 13.97 -8.11
CA THR A 165 -19.14 13.80 -7.72
C THR A 165 -18.55 12.62 -8.49
N LEU A 166 -17.61 12.90 -9.39
CA LEU A 166 -16.91 11.90 -10.20
C LEU A 166 -15.57 11.50 -9.59
N PHE A 167 -14.87 12.46 -8.97
CA PHE A 167 -13.55 12.25 -8.37
C PHE A 167 -13.49 12.82 -6.96
N ASP A 168 -13.16 11.95 -6.00
CA ASP A 168 -13.04 12.26 -4.58
C ASP A 168 -12.13 11.29 -3.82
N PHE A 169 -11.32 10.50 -4.53
CA PHE A 169 -10.50 9.45 -3.92
C PHE A 169 -9.43 9.98 -2.95
N ASP A 170 -9.16 9.16 -1.93
CA ASP A 170 -8.12 9.34 -0.92
C ASP A 170 -6.83 8.60 -1.30
N THR A 171 -5.73 8.99 -0.65
CA THR A 171 -4.41 8.36 -0.81
C THR A 171 -3.84 8.01 0.56
N TYR A 172 -3.57 6.72 0.77
CA TYR A 172 -3.00 6.15 1.99
C TYR A 172 -1.57 5.67 1.74
N VAL A 173 -0.69 5.90 2.69
CA VAL A 173 0.74 5.56 2.56
C VAL A 173 1.23 4.89 3.82
N LEU A 174 1.95 3.78 3.67
CA LEU A 174 2.82 3.26 4.74
C LEU A 174 4.25 3.73 4.47
N CYS A 175 4.87 4.36 5.47
CA CYS A 175 6.25 4.83 5.41
C CYS A 175 7.04 4.43 6.66
N SER A 176 8.36 4.41 6.52
CA SER A 176 9.33 4.02 7.54
C SER A 176 10.20 5.20 7.98
N ASP A 177 11.04 4.99 9.00
CA ASP A 177 12.09 5.93 9.39
C ASP A 177 12.93 6.40 8.20
N GLY A 178 13.37 5.44 7.37
CA GLY A 178 14.18 5.72 6.19
C GLY A 178 13.48 6.59 5.16
N ASP A 179 12.15 6.48 5.02
CA ASP A 179 11.40 7.39 4.17
C ASP A 179 11.39 8.82 4.72
N LEU A 180 11.26 8.99 6.03
CA LEU A 180 11.18 10.29 6.68
C LEU A 180 12.55 10.98 6.84
N MET A 181 13.63 10.22 6.78
CA MET A 181 15.00 10.75 6.74
C MET A 181 15.38 11.31 5.36
N GLU A 182 14.73 10.85 4.30
CA GLU A 182 15.02 11.30 2.94
C GLU A 182 14.48 12.72 2.68
N GLY A 183 15.33 13.60 2.15
CA GLY A 183 15.00 15.01 1.92
C GLY A 183 13.78 15.21 1.01
N VAL A 184 13.59 14.30 0.04
CA VAL A 184 12.44 14.33 -0.88
C VAL A 184 11.11 14.17 -0.15
N ALA A 185 11.06 13.41 0.95
CA ALA A 185 9.85 13.27 1.75
C ALA A 185 9.55 14.57 2.50
N SER A 186 10.57 15.28 2.99
CA SER A 186 10.42 16.59 3.63
C SER A 186 9.92 17.66 2.66
N GLU A 187 10.48 17.73 1.46
CA GLU A 187 10.01 18.63 0.38
C GLU A 187 8.53 18.37 0.07
N SER A 188 8.18 17.09 -0.10
CA SER A 188 6.83 16.64 -0.44
C SER A 188 5.82 16.93 0.68
N ALA A 189 6.21 16.69 1.94
CA ALA A 189 5.37 16.97 3.11
C ALA A 189 5.12 18.48 3.28
N SER A 190 6.16 19.31 3.07
CA SER A 190 6.03 20.77 3.08
C SER A 190 5.02 21.25 2.03
N LEU A 191 5.11 20.73 0.80
CA LEU A 191 4.17 21.03 -0.27
C LEU A 191 2.75 20.54 0.05
N ALA A 192 2.59 19.32 0.57
CA ALA A 192 1.30 18.76 0.93
C ALA A 192 0.59 19.59 2.02
N GLY A 193 1.34 20.04 3.03
CA GLY A 193 0.85 20.94 4.07
C GLY A 193 0.43 22.30 3.51
N HIS A 194 1.25 22.90 2.62
CA HIS A 194 0.92 24.16 1.95
C HIS A 194 -0.37 24.06 1.12
N LEU A 195 -0.55 22.96 0.38
CA LEU A 195 -1.72 22.71 -0.46
C LEU A 195 -2.94 22.19 0.31
N GLN A 196 -2.82 21.97 1.63
CA GLN A 196 -3.90 21.48 2.50
C GLN A 196 -4.58 20.21 1.95
N LEU A 197 -3.77 19.22 1.56
CA LEU A 197 -4.25 17.97 0.95
C LEU A 197 -4.95 17.08 1.98
N ALA A 198 -6.22 17.38 2.27
CA ALA A 198 -7.03 16.67 3.25
C ALA A 198 -7.37 15.21 2.89
N ASN A 199 -7.08 14.80 1.65
CA ASN A 199 -7.27 13.45 1.12
C ASN A 199 -5.97 12.62 1.10
N LEU A 200 -4.96 13.03 1.85
CA LEU A 200 -3.68 12.34 1.99
C LEU A 200 -3.46 11.90 3.43
N CYS A 201 -3.18 10.62 3.63
CA CYS A 201 -2.88 10.04 4.95
C CYS A 201 -1.58 9.23 4.89
N TRP A 202 -0.54 9.72 5.56
CA TRP A 202 0.68 8.96 5.80
C TRP A 202 0.60 8.29 7.17
N ILE A 203 0.91 7.00 7.20
CA ILE A 203 0.97 6.17 8.39
C ILE A 203 2.42 5.73 8.54
N TYR A 204 3.04 6.21 9.60
CA TYR A 204 4.46 6.00 9.88
C TYR A 204 4.65 4.82 10.83
N ASP A 205 5.48 3.86 10.39
CA ASP A 205 6.00 2.76 11.21
C ASP A 205 7.13 3.26 12.13
N ASP A 206 6.76 3.90 13.25
CA ASP A 206 7.68 4.30 14.32
C ASP A 206 8.11 3.08 15.15
N ASN A 207 8.97 2.24 14.56
CA ASN A 207 9.48 1.04 15.21
C ASN A 207 10.87 1.25 15.84
N LYS A 208 11.48 2.43 15.65
CA LYS A 208 12.78 2.86 16.18
C LYS A 208 13.98 2.09 15.66
N ILE A 209 13.87 1.42 14.52
CA ILE A 209 14.92 0.57 13.93
C ILE A 209 15.15 0.93 12.46
N THR A 210 16.42 1.10 12.11
CA THR A 210 16.92 1.14 10.72
C THR A 210 17.82 -0.06 10.46
N ILE A 211 18.40 -0.14 9.25
CA ILE A 211 19.34 -1.22 8.90
C ILE A 211 20.56 -1.26 9.84
N GLU A 212 21.06 -0.11 10.27
CA GLU A 212 22.28 0.00 11.10
C GLU A 212 22.00 -0.10 12.61
N GLY A 213 20.74 -0.22 13.04
CA GLY A 213 20.36 -0.34 14.45
C GLY A 213 19.28 0.66 14.87
N GLU A 214 19.36 1.13 16.11
CA GLU A 214 18.41 2.09 16.68
C GLU A 214 18.44 3.43 15.91
N THR A 215 17.28 4.08 15.79
CA THR A 215 17.14 5.33 15.01
C THR A 215 17.86 6.52 15.64
N ASP A 216 18.24 6.45 16.91
CA ASP A 216 18.96 7.51 17.62
C ASP A 216 20.47 7.57 17.29
N LEU A 217 20.95 6.65 16.45
CA LEU A 217 22.30 6.67 15.89
C LEU A 217 22.51 7.76 14.82
N ALA A 218 21.43 8.31 14.25
CA ALA A 218 21.44 9.26 13.12
C ALA A 218 21.33 10.73 13.52
#